data_AF-A0A531JB11-F1
#
_entry.id   AF-A0A531JB11-F1
#
_cell.length_a   1.000
_cell.length_b   1.000
_cell.length_c   1.000
_cell.angle_alpha   90.00
_cell.angle_beta   90.00
_cell.angle_gamma   90.00
#
_symmetry.space_group_name_H-M   'P 1'
#
loop_
_entity.id
_entity.type
_entity.pdbx_description
1 polymer ?
#
loop_
_entity_poly.entity_id
_entity_poly.type
_entity_poly.pdbx_seq_one_letter_code
_entity_poly.pdbx_strand_id
1 'polypeptide(L)'
;VTVKSGATEEMAALVAAHASPEAVVVSLQNGVDNAEKLRARLAGRRVLAGMVPFNVVQSPDEAPFHVHRASEGKVMLEDGVAGLADLLDVEGLAVETHADMTAVLWGKLLMNLNNALVALSGLPLATELADRRWRLILAVQIDEALATLKACRIRPARIAGLRPALLPWALKLPDWLFRRLARRMLAIDPEARSSMWDDLQRGRPTEIGELQGAVLALAEKAGVPTPLTARVAALVREAEQQKRGSPRLPPEAVTPDRRSG
;
A
#
# COMPACT_ATOMS: atom_id res chain seq x y z
N VAL A 1 9.68 9.08 -10.75
CA VAL A 1 9.87 9.39 -9.32
C VAL A 1 9.63 8.13 -8.51
N THR A 2 10.64 7.68 -7.75
CA THR A 2 10.66 6.42 -6.98
C THR A 2 11.18 6.61 -5.54
N VAL A 3 11.27 7.85 -5.06
CA VAL A 3 11.68 8.14 -3.67
C VAL A 3 10.59 7.74 -2.67
N LYS A 4 10.94 7.65 -1.37
CA LYS A 4 9.91 7.55 -0.33
C LYS A 4 9.00 8.78 -0.37
N SER A 5 7.72 8.60 -0.09
CA SER A 5 6.68 9.64 -0.21
C SER A 5 6.96 10.91 0.60
N GLY A 6 7.67 10.80 1.73
CA GLY A 6 8.13 11.95 2.52
C GLY A 6 9.10 12.90 1.77
N ALA A 7 9.77 12.40 0.72
CA ALA A 7 10.69 13.18 -0.12
C ALA A 7 10.05 13.62 -1.45
N THR A 8 8.73 13.45 -1.64
CA THR A 8 8.05 13.78 -2.90
C THR A 8 8.17 15.26 -3.25
N GLU A 9 8.02 16.17 -2.28
CA GLU A 9 8.12 17.62 -2.55
C GLU A 9 9.54 18.07 -2.89
N GLU A 10 10.54 17.54 -2.17
CA GLU A 10 11.96 17.80 -2.46
C GLU A 10 12.32 17.30 -3.85
N MET A 11 11.90 16.09 -4.20
CA MET A 11 12.13 15.53 -5.54
C MET A 11 11.41 16.34 -6.62
N ALA A 12 10.23 16.89 -6.33
CA ALA A 12 9.55 17.80 -7.26
C ALA A 12 10.39 19.07 -7.51
N ALA A 13 10.99 19.66 -6.49
CA ALA A 13 11.86 20.82 -6.64
C ALA A 13 13.09 20.51 -7.52
N LEU A 14 13.71 19.34 -7.33
CA LEU A 14 14.83 18.88 -8.16
C LEU A 14 14.41 18.69 -9.63
N VAL A 15 13.27 18.04 -9.87
CA VAL A 15 12.73 17.88 -11.23
C VAL A 15 12.43 19.25 -11.85
N ALA A 16 11.86 20.18 -11.10
CA ALA A 16 11.55 21.52 -11.60
C ALA A 16 12.80 22.27 -12.05
N ALA A 17 13.89 22.16 -11.27
CA ALA A 17 15.15 22.85 -11.51
C ALA A 17 16.01 22.25 -12.63
N HIS A 18 15.96 20.93 -12.81
CA HIS A 18 16.93 20.23 -13.66
C HIS A 18 16.34 19.49 -14.86
N ALA A 19 15.05 19.12 -14.84
CA ALA A 19 14.42 18.44 -15.96
C ALA A 19 13.87 19.42 -16.99
N SER A 20 13.87 19.00 -18.26
CA SER A 20 13.22 19.73 -19.36
C SER A 20 11.79 20.15 -18.97
N PRO A 21 11.34 21.34 -19.38
CA PRO A 21 9.93 21.74 -19.25
C PRO A 21 8.96 20.77 -19.93
N GLU A 22 9.41 20.01 -20.93
CA GLU A 22 8.61 19.02 -21.68
C GLU A 22 8.69 17.61 -21.08
N ALA A 23 9.47 17.41 -20.01
CA ALA A 23 9.64 16.09 -19.42
C ALA A 23 8.31 15.53 -18.89
N VAL A 24 8.04 14.26 -19.23
CA VAL A 24 6.97 13.48 -18.62
C VAL A 24 7.48 12.90 -17.31
N VAL A 25 6.73 13.11 -16.23
CA VAL A 25 7.10 12.69 -14.88
C VAL A 25 6.12 11.61 -14.43
N VAL A 26 6.63 10.40 -14.20
CA VAL A 26 5.80 9.27 -13.71
C VAL A 26 6.05 9.06 -12.22
N SER A 27 5.00 9.06 -11.40
CA SER A 27 5.07 8.66 -9.99
C SER A 27 4.89 7.15 -9.87
N LEU A 28 5.91 6.44 -9.40
CA LEU A 28 5.89 4.98 -9.18
C LEU A 28 5.93 4.63 -7.68
N GLN A 29 5.58 5.59 -6.84
CA GLN A 29 5.65 5.49 -5.38
C GLN A 29 4.41 4.78 -4.82
N ASN A 30 4.53 4.15 -3.66
CA ASN A 30 3.37 3.63 -2.94
C ASN A 30 2.51 4.76 -2.37
N GLY A 31 1.20 4.50 -2.23
CA GLY A 31 0.21 5.50 -1.81
C GLY A 31 -0.65 5.99 -2.97
N VAL A 32 -1.57 6.89 -2.67
CA VAL A 32 -2.58 7.38 -3.64
C VAL A 32 -2.42 8.86 -4.01
N ASP A 33 -1.59 9.62 -3.28
CA ASP A 33 -1.57 11.09 -3.36
C ASP A 33 -0.27 11.69 -3.94
N ASN A 34 0.74 10.86 -4.21
CA ASN A 34 2.04 11.34 -4.69
C ASN A 34 1.95 12.03 -6.06
N ALA A 35 1.11 11.50 -6.97
CA ALA A 35 0.92 12.10 -8.28
C ALA A 35 0.27 13.49 -8.17
N GLU A 36 -0.77 13.66 -7.34
CA GLU A 36 -1.33 14.99 -7.03
C GLU A 36 -0.29 15.96 -6.44
N LYS A 37 0.52 15.51 -5.47
CA LYS A 37 1.58 16.35 -4.87
C LYS A 37 2.58 16.81 -5.94
N LEU A 38 3.01 15.90 -6.82
CA LEU A 38 3.90 16.23 -7.93
C LEU A 38 3.23 17.20 -8.92
N ARG A 39 1.97 16.97 -9.29
CA ARG A 39 1.20 17.88 -10.18
C ARG A 39 1.13 19.30 -9.61
N ALA A 40 0.90 19.44 -8.30
CA ALA A 40 0.82 20.73 -7.64
C ALA A 40 2.14 21.51 -7.68
N ARG A 41 3.29 20.81 -7.63
CA ARG A 41 4.63 21.41 -7.63
C ARG A 41 5.24 21.57 -9.03
N LEU A 42 4.81 20.75 -9.98
CA LEU A 42 5.33 20.70 -11.36
C LEU A 42 4.31 21.27 -12.35
N ALA A 43 3.72 22.42 -12.04
CA ALA A 43 2.76 23.09 -12.90
C ALA A 43 3.32 23.26 -14.32
N GLY A 44 2.51 22.90 -15.32
CA GLY A 44 2.90 22.94 -16.74
C GLY A 44 3.59 21.67 -17.26
N ARG A 45 4.04 20.76 -16.41
CA ARG A 45 4.58 19.46 -16.83
C ARG A 45 3.52 18.38 -16.85
N ARG A 46 3.74 17.34 -17.66
CA ARG A 46 2.90 16.13 -17.65
C ARG A 46 3.33 15.24 -16.50
N VAL A 47 2.43 15.03 -15.54
CA VAL A 47 2.66 14.13 -14.41
C VAL A 47 1.65 13.01 -14.44
N LEU A 48 2.13 11.78 -14.56
CA LEU A 48 1.33 10.57 -14.61
C LEU A 48 1.45 9.78 -13.30
N ALA A 49 0.32 9.26 -12.84
CA ALA A 49 0.31 8.26 -11.77
C ALA A 49 0.75 6.89 -12.32
N GLY A 50 1.37 6.07 -11.46
CA GLY A 50 1.78 4.72 -11.83
C GLY A 50 1.80 3.78 -10.63
N MET A 51 1.74 2.49 -10.90
CA MET A 51 1.69 1.44 -9.91
C MET A 51 2.61 0.29 -10.30
N VAL A 52 3.50 -0.07 -9.39
CA VAL A 52 4.37 -1.25 -9.50
C VAL A 52 3.75 -2.40 -8.70
N PRO A 53 3.37 -3.52 -9.32
CA PRO A 53 2.68 -4.62 -8.63
C PRO A 53 3.63 -5.62 -7.97
N PHE A 54 4.94 -5.46 -8.17
CA PHE A 54 5.96 -6.39 -7.70
C PHE A 54 6.88 -5.77 -6.64
N ASN A 55 7.52 -6.64 -5.87
CA ASN A 55 8.48 -6.26 -4.85
C ASN A 55 9.91 -6.43 -5.39
N VAL A 56 10.76 -5.46 -5.05
CA VAL A 56 12.21 -5.52 -5.29
C VAL A 56 12.89 -5.61 -3.94
N VAL A 57 13.65 -6.69 -3.73
CA VAL A 57 14.36 -6.95 -2.48
C VAL A 57 15.85 -6.70 -2.72
N GLN A 58 16.43 -5.91 -1.83
CA GLN A 58 17.87 -5.65 -1.81
C GLN A 58 18.54 -6.68 -0.91
N SER A 59 19.66 -7.24 -1.38
CA SER A 59 20.50 -8.12 -0.57
C SER A 59 21.09 -7.32 0.60
N PRO A 60 21.20 -7.91 1.80
CA PRO A 60 21.68 -7.19 2.97
C PRO A 60 23.14 -6.78 2.78
N ASP A 61 23.41 -5.47 2.68
CA ASP A 61 24.71 -4.77 2.66
C ASP A 61 25.94 -5.54 2.11
N GLU A 62 25.73 -6.39 1.12
CA GLU A 62 26.75 -7.14 0.42
C GLU A 62 27.24 -6.34 -0.79
N ALA A 63 28.55 -6.36 -1.01
CA ALA A 63 29.17 -5.86 -2.22
C ALA A 63 29.46 -7.05 -3.14
N PRO A 64 28.99 -7.06 -4.41
CA PRO A 64 28.33 -5.96 -5.10
C PRO A 64 26.85 -5.77 -4.71
N PHE A 65 26.31 -4.56 -4.93
CA PHE A 65 24.90 -4.26 -4.71
C PHE A 65 24.02 -5.17 -5.57
N HIS A 66 23.27 -6.05 -4.93
CA HIS A 66 22.36 -6.98 -5.59
C HIS A 66 20.90 -6.67 -5.21
N VAL A 67 20.06 -6.48 -6.24
CA VAL A 67 18.61 -6.43 -6.11
C VAL A 67 17.99 -7.56 -6.91
N HIS A 68 16.92 -8.16 -6.40
CA HIS A 68 16.14 -9.14 -7.15
C HIS A 68 14.65 -8.81 -7.06
N ARG A 69 13.95 -9.09 -8.15
CA ARG A 69 12.49 -8.97 -8.25
C ARG A 69 11.86 -10.23 -7.67
N ALA A 70 11.15 -10.11 -6.56
CA ALA A 70 10.60 -11.25 -5.82
C ALA A 70 9.20 -11.69 -6.30
N SER A 71 8.54 -10.90 -7.16
CA SER A 71 7.20 -11.21 -7.66
C SER A 71 6.95 -10.71 -9.08
N GLU A 72 5.96 -11.29 -9.75
CA GLU A 72 5.57 -10.96 -11.12
C GLU A 72 4.52 -9.83 -11.21
N GLY A 73 4.22 -9.37 -12.43
CA GLY A 73 3.22 -8.34 -12.71
C GLY A 73 3.70 -7.28 -13.70
N LYS A 74 2.74 -6.50 -14.20
CA LYS A 74 2.98 -5.40 -15.16
C LYS A 74 2.91 -4.05 -14.48
N VAL A 75 3.84 -3.15 -14.80
CA VAL A 75 3.73 -1.76 -14.34
C VAL A 75 2.51 -1.13 -14.99
N MET A 76 1.64 -0.53 -14.19
CA MET A 76 0.43 0.13 -14.67
C MET A 76 0.64 1.63 -14.63
N LEU A 77 0.42 2.32 -15.74
CA LEU A 77 0.55 3.78 -15.85
C LEU A 77 -0.81 4.41 -16.13
N GLU A 78 -1.01 5.63 -15.63
CA GLU A 78 -2.11 6.46 -16.07
C GLU A 78 -1.99 6.76 -17.57
N ASP A 79 -3.09 6.62 -18.30
CA ASP A 79 -3.14 7.03 -19.70
C ASP A 79 -3.06 8.56 -19.82
N GLY A 80 -2.34 9.05 -20.82
CA GLY A 80 -2.14 10.49 -20.99
C GLY A 80 -0.98 10.91 -21.88
N VAL A 81 -0.12 9.98 -22.29
CA VAL A 81 0.96 10.21 -23.26
C VAL A 81 1.00 9.05 -24.25
N ALA A 82 0.69 9.35 -25.51
CA ALA A 82 0.67 8.36 -26.58
C ALA A 82 2.04 7.71 -26.78
N GLY A 83 2.06 6.39 -26.93
CA GLY A 83 3.29 5.61 -27.14
C GLY A 83 4.20 5.48 -25.92
N LEU A 84 3.86 6.06 -24.76
CA LEU A 84 4.71 5.98 -23.56
C LEU A 84 4.79 4.56 -23.01
N ALA A 85 3.67 3.84 -22.95
CA ALA A 85 3.70 2.45 -22.48
C ALA A 85 4.51 1.57 -23.43
N ASP A 86 4.34 1.68 -24.74
CA ASP A 86 5.11 0.93 -25.73
C ASP A 86 6.61 1.24 -25.66
N LEU A 87 6.97 2.50 -25.38
CA LEU A 87 8.36 2.91 -25.19
C LEU A 87 8.99 2.28 -23.94
N LEU A 88 8.19 2.08 -22.88
CA LEU A 88 8.66 1.54 -21.60
C LEU A 88 8.51 0.01 -21.50
N ASP A 89 7.69 -0.60 -22.35
CA ASP A 89 7.48 -2.04 -22.44
C ASP A 89 8.70 -2.69 -23.11
N VAL A 90 9.60 -3.20 -22.28
CA VAL A 90 10.86 -3.84 -22.70
C VAL A 90 10.95 -5.25 -22.11
N GLU A 91 11.85 -6.07 -22.65
CA GLU A 91 12.08 -7.42 -22.13
C GLU A 91 12.37 -7.39 -20.62
N GLY A 92 11.55 -8.12 -19.85
CA GLY A 92 11.62 -8.17 -18.38
C GLY A 92 10.82 -7.10 -17.64
N LEU A 93 10.29 -6.07 -18.32
CA LEU A 93 9.49 -4.99 -17.75
C LEU A 93 8.26 -4.69 -18.62
N ALA A 94 7.21 -5.49 -18.45
CA ALA A 94 5.94 -5.24 -19.11
C ALA A 94 5.21 -4.03 -18.51
N VAL A 95 4.67 -3.18 -19.38
CA VAL A 95 3.97 -1.93 -19.02
C VAL A 95 2.60 -1.91 -19.69
N GLU A 96 1.58 -1.42 -18.98
CA GLU A 96 0.24 -1.19 -19.55
C GLU A 96 -0.35 0.12 -19.04
N THR A 97 -1.27 0.71 -19.80
CA THR A 97 -1.99 1.92 -19.39
C THR A 97 -3.37 1.62 -18.82
N HIS A 98 -3.82 2.48 -17.92
CA HIS A 98 -5.14 2.45 -17.31
C HIS A 98 -5.76 3.84 -17.32
N ALA A 99 -7.02 3.93 -17.77
CA ALA A 99 -7.76 5.19 -17.83
C ALA A 99 -8.17 5.69 -16.43
N ASP A 100 -8.47 4.76 -15.50
CA ASP A 100 -8.82 5.08 -14.11
C ASP A 100 -7.72 4.61 -13.16
N MET A 101 -6.63 5.38 -13.13
CA MET A 101 -5.49 5.08 -12.26
C MET A 101 -5.85 5.22 -10.78
N THR A 102 -6.82 6.07 -10.44
CA THR A 102 -7.36 6.22 -9.08
C THR A 102 -7.94 4.89 -8.59
N ALA A 103 -8.74 4.21 -9.41
CA ALA A 103 -9.26 2.89 -9.07
C ALA A 103 -8.15 1.87 -8.81
N VAL A 104 -7.10 1.87 -9.64
CA VAL A 104 -5.96 0.94 -9.50
C VAL A 104 -5.20 1.18 -8.20
N LEU A 105 -4.87 2.43 -7.89
CA LEU A 105 -4.13 2.79 -6.68
C LEU A 105 -4.92 2.45 -5.41
N TRP A 106 -6.21 2.77 -5.37
CA TRP A 106 -7.07 2.42 -4.23
C TRP A 106 -7.29 0.92 -4.10
N GLY A 107 -7.35 0.19 -5.21
CA GLY A 107 -7.29 -1.26 -5.19
C GLY A 107 -6.04 -1.71 -4.43
N LYS A 108 -4.84 -1.41 -4.95
CA LYS A 108 -3.58 -1.80 -4.31
C LYS A 108 -3.50 -1.39 -2.84
N LEU A 109 -3.96 -0.19 -2.49
CA LEU A 109 -3.96 0.29 -1.11
C LEU A 109 -4.75 -0.64 -0.18
N LEU A 110 -5.93 -1.12 -0.57
CA LEU A 110 -6.75 -2.03 0.25
C LEU A 110 -6.01 -3.32 0.62
N MET A 111 -5.16 -3.85 -0.27
CA MET A 111 -4.30 -5.00 0.04
C MET A 111 -3.18 -4.63 1.01
N ASN A 112 -2.58 -3.47 0.80
CA ASN A 112 -1.47 -2.98 1.61
C ASN A 112 -1.90 -2.56 3.02
N LEU A 113 -3.20 -2.42 3.32
CA LEU A 113 -3.67 -2.19 4.69
C LEU A 113 -3.21 -3.28 5.67
N ASN A 114 -2.97 -4.52 5.19
CA ASN A 114 -2.46 -5.59 6.06
C ASN A 114 -1.00 -5.38 6.49
N ASN A 115 -0.23 -4.55 5.78
CA ASN A 115 1.19 -4.34 6.07
C ASN A 115 1.40 -3.82 7.51
N ALA A 116 0.49 -2.98 7.99
CA ALA A 116 0.50 -2.47 9.36
C ALA A 116 0.21 -3.57 10.39
N LEU A 117 -0.70 -4.51 10.10
CA LEU A 117 -1.01 -5.60 11.03
C LEU A 117 0.16 -6.60 11.14
N VAL A 118 0.81 -6.90 10.02
CA VAL A 118 2.06 -7.69 10.01
C VAL A 118 3.16 -6.97 10.80
N ALA A 119 3.30 -5.65 10.63
CA ALA A 119 4.29 -4.85 11.35
C ALA A 119 4.03 -4.80 12.87
N LEU A 120 2.78 -4.61 13.29
CA LEU A 120 2.38 -4.57 14.69
C LEU A 120 2.46 -5.93 15.38
N SER A 121 2.04 -7.00 14.71
CA SER A 121 2.04 -8.36 15.26
C SER A 121 3.43 -8.98 15.31
N GLY A 122 4.32 -8.59 14.38
CA GLY A 122 5.65 -9.20 14.21
C GLY A 122 5.60 -10.62 13.62
N LEU A 123 4.42 -11.09 13.22
CA LEU A 123 4.19 -12.42 12.68
C LEU A 123 4.46 -12.47 11.17
N PRO A 124 4.84 -13.63 10.62
CA PRO A 124 4.81 -13.85 9.18
C PRO A 124 3.41 -13.63 8.61
N LEU A 125 3.31 -13.14 7.38
CA LEU A 125 2.03 -12.87 6.72
C LEU A 125 1.09 -14.09 6.74
N ALA A 126 1.62 -15.28 6.44
CA ALA A 126 0.83 -16.50 6.43
C ALA A 126 0.33 -16.88 7.83
N THR A 127 1.15 -16.68 8.86
CA THR A 127 0.81 -16.95 10.27
C THR A 127 -0.20 -15.95 10.81
N GLU A 128 -0.05 -14.67 10.49
CA GLU A 128 -1.00 -13.61 10.82
C GLU A 128 -2.37 -13.89 10.20
N LEU A 129 -2.42 -14.19 8.90
CA LEU A 129 -3.67 -14.51 8.21
C LEU A 129 -4.22 -15.89 8.56
N ALA A 130 -3.46 -16.80 9.17
CA ALA A 130 -3.99 -18.05 9.71
C ALA A 130 -4.87 -17.81 10.94
N ASP A 131 -4.57 -16.77 11.73
CA ASP A 131 -5.37 -16.37 12.89
C ASP A 131 -6.61 -15.55 12.45
N ARG A 132 -7.78 -16.09 12.76
CA ARG A 132 -9.06 -15.43 12.44
C ARG A 132 -9.18 -14.04 13.06
N ARG A 133 -8.63 -13.80 14.25
CA ARG A 133 -8.77 -12.51 14.96
C ARG A 133 -8.10 -11.39 14.17
N TRP A 134 -6.91 -11.65 13.66
CA TRP A 134 -6.19 -10.77 12.76
C TRP A 134 -6.94 -10.50 11.46
N ARG A 135 -7.49 -11.56 10.82
CA ARG A 135 -8.34 -11.39 9.64
C ARG A 135 -9.57 -10.51 9.89
N LEU A 136 -10.17 -10.59 11.08
CA LEU A 136 -11.32 -9.75 11.43
C LEU A 136 -10.92 -8.28 11.58
N ILE A 137 -9.75 -7.98 12.16
CA ILE A 137 -9.20 -6.63 12.23
C ILE A 137 -8.97 -6.07 10.82
N LEU A 138 -8.33 -6.86 9.94
CA LEU A 138 -8.14 -6.47 8.54
C LEU A 138 -9.48 -6.23 7.83
N ALA A 139 -10.47 -7.12 8.04
CA ALA A 139 -11.78 -6.99 7.41
C ALA A 139 -12.48 -5.69 7.81
N VAL A 140 -12.39 -5.27 9.08
CA VAL A 140 -12.96 -3.99 9.54
C VAL A 140 -12.22 -2.79 8.94
N GLN A 141 -10.89 -2.80 8.86
CA GLN A 141 -10.14 -1.72 8.17
C GLN A 141 -10.55 -1.62 6.69
N ILE A 142 -10.72 -2.75 6.00
CA ILE A 142 -11.17 -2.76 4.60
C ILE A 142 -12.62 -2.27 4.49
N ASP A 143 -13.52 -2.67 5.40
CA ASP A 143 -14.90 -2.16 5.45
C ASP A 143 -14.94 -0.63 5.62
N GLU A 144 -14.15 -0.09 6.57
CA GLU A 144 -13.98 1.36 6.81
C GLU A 144 -13.48 2.06 5.55
N ALA A 145 -12.43 1.54 4.92
CA ALA A 145 -11.88 2.11 3.68
C ALA A 145 -12.89 2.06 2.52
N LEU A 146 -13.60 0.94 2.34
CA LEU A 146 -14.62 0.81 1.29
C LEU A 146 -15.81 1.75 1.53
N ALA A 147 -16.23 1.96 2.78
CA ALA A 147 -17.27 2.93 3.12
C ALA A 147 -16.84 4.36 2.76
N THR A 148 -15.60 4.73 3.09
CA THR A 148 -14.99 6.01 2.71
C THR A 148 -14.93 6.19 1.19
N LEU A 149 -14.44 5.18 0.46
CA LEU A 149 -14.37 5.22 -1.01
C LEU A 149 -15.75 5.36 -1.64
N LYS A 150 -16.75 4.66 -1.11
CA LYS A 150 -18.13 4.77 -1.56
C LYS A 150 -18.68 6.18 -1.36
N ALA A 151 -18.43 6.81 -0.21
CA ALA A 151 -18.86 8.18 0.07
C ALA A 151 -18.23 9.19 -0.91
N CYS A 152 -16.99 8.95 -1.34
CA CYS A 152 -16.29 9.76 -2.34
C CYS A 152 -16.54 9.33 -3.80
N ARG A 153 -17.43 8.35 -4.04
CA ARG A 153 -17.74 7.79 -5.37
C ARG A 153 -16.53 7.17 -6.10
N ILE A 154 -15.52 6.73 -5.36
CA ILE A 154 -14.35 6.02 -5.88
C ILE A 154 -14.66 4.53 -5.93
N ARG A 155 -14.42 3.90 -7.08
CA ARG A 155 -14.60 2.45 -7.26
C ARG A 155 -13.23 1.79 -7.38
N PRO A 156 -12.71 1.12 -6.33
CA PRO A 156 -11.41 0.48 -6.42
C PRO A 156 -11.42 -0.65 -7.46
N ALA A 157 -10.31 -0.78 -8.19
CA ALA A 157 -10.12 -1.80 -9.20
C ALA A 157 -10.04 -3.20 -8.58
N ARG A 158 -10.26 -4.22 -9.42
CA ARG A 158 -10.05 -5.61 -9.00
C ARG A 158 -8.56 -5.88 -8.81
N ILE A 159 -8.24 -6.72 -7.83
CA ILE A 159 -6.85 -7.08 -7.52
C ILE A 159 -6.78 -8.59 -7.55
N ALA A 160 -5.84 -9.14 -8.32
CA ALA A 160 -5.73 -10.58 -8.54
C ALA A 160 -7.07 -11.24 -8.92
N GLY A 161 -7.91 -10.52 -9.69
CA GLY A 161 -9.23 -10.98 -10.12
C GLY A 161 -10.36 -10.85 -9.09
N LEU A 162 -10.07 -10.54 -7.83
CA LEU A 162 -11.08 -10.41 -6.77
C LEU A 162 -11.68 -8.99 -6.74
N ARG A 163 -13.01 -8.92 -6.57
CA ARG A 163 -13.72 -7.66 -6.34
C ARG A 163 -13.42 -7.16 -4.92
N PRO A 164 -12.99 -5.91 -4.72
CA PRO A 164 -12.65 -5.40 -3.39
C PRO A 164 -13.77 -5.55 -2.35
N ALA A 165 -15.03 -5.40 -2.76
CA ALA A 165 -16.20 -5.58 -1.88
C ALA A 165 -16.33 -7.01 -1.30
N LEU A 166 -15.69 -8.01 -1.89
CA LEU A 166 -15.71 -9.40 -1.40
C LEU A 166 -14.58 -9.69 -0.41
N LEU A 167 -13.57 -8.82 -0.30
CA LEU A 167 -12.42 -9.01 0.60
C LEU A 167 -12.85 -9.15 2.08
N PRO A 168 -13.69 -8.25 2.65
CA PRO A 168 -14.09 -8.38 4.05
C PRO A 168 -14.85 -9.68 4.31
N TRP A 169 -15.73 -10.06 3.38
CA TRP A 169 -16.48 -11.32 3.48
C TRP A 169 -15.54 -12.53 3.49
N ALA A 170 -14.55 -12.58 2.59
CA ALA A 170 -13.59 -13.66 2.52
C ALA A 170 -12.76 -13.78 3.81
N LEU A 171 -12.30 -12.66 4.36
CA LEU A 171 -11.54 -12.62 5.62
C LEU A 171 -12.36 -13.08 6.82
N LYS A 172 -13.67 -12.82 6.81
CA LYS A 172 -14.63 -13.26 7.83
C LYS A 172 -15.00 -14.74 7.73
N LEU A 173 -14.51 -15.50 6.75
CA LEU A 173 -14.81 -16.94 6.62
C LEU A 173 -14.14 -17.81 7.70
N PRO A 174 -14.78 -18.92 8.12
CA PRO A 174 -14.16 -19.88 9.03
C PRO A 174 -12.81 -20.40 8.50
N ASP A 175 -11.90 -20.76 9.41
CA ASP A 175 -10.50 -21.09 9.08
C ASP A 175 -10.35 -22.11 7.96
N TRP A 176 -11.11 -23.21 8.02
CA TRP A 176 -11.01 -24.28 7.02
C TRP A 176 -11.37 -23.78 5.60
N LEU A 177 -12.35 -22.87 5.50
CA LEU A 177 -12.80 -22.33 4.22
C LEU A 177 -11.85 -21.24 3.74
N PHE A 178 -11.40 -20.36 4.64
CA PHE A 178 -10.39 -19.35 4.33
C PHE A 178 -9.11 -20.01 3.81
N ARG A 179 -8.58 -21.02 4.51
CA ARG A 179 -7.36 -21.74 4.08
C ARG A 179 -7.52 -22.37 2.70
N ARG A 180 -8.71 -22.87 2.36
CA ARG A 180 -8.99 -23.44 1.03
C ARG A 180 -8.98 -22.37 -0.07
N LEU A 181 -9.58 -21.20 0.18
CA LEU A 181 -9.63 -20.10 -0.78
C LEU A 181 -8.29 -19.37 -0.92
N ALA A 182 -7.59 -19.18 0.20
CA ALA A 182 -6.34 -18.44 0.30
C ALA A 182 -5.10 -19.32 0.12
N ARG A 183 -5.25 -20.59 -0.31
CA ARG A 183 -4.15 -21.59 -0.36
C ARG A 183 -2.90 -21.07 -1.08
N ARG A 184 -3.06 -20.40 -2.21
CA ARG A 184 -1.93 -19.83 -2.99
C ARG A 184 -1.23 -18.70 -2.22
N MET A 185 -1.99 -17.85 -1.56
CA MET A 185 -1.46 -16.73 -0.76
C MET A 185 -0.81 -17.23 0.54
N LEU A 186 -1.31 -18.32 1.13
CA LEU A 186 -0.70 -18.96 2.31
C LEU A 186 0.49 -19.87 1.97
N ALA A 187 0.72 -20.17 0.69
CA ALA A 187 1.88 -20.93 0.20
C ALA A 187 3.08 -20.03 -0.15
N ILE A 188 2.99 -18.73 0.17
CA ILE A 188 4.13 -17.81 0.11
C ILE A 188 5.18 -18.24 1.15
N ASP A 189 6.42 -17.80 0.96
CA ASP A 189 7.52 -17.97 1.90
C ASP A 189 7.06 -17.87 3.38
N PRO A 190 7.29 -18.91 4.21
CA PRO A 190 6.92 -18.92 5.62
C PRO A 190 7.48 -17.74 6.43
N GLU A 191 8.57 -17.12 5.98
CA GLU A 191 9.17 -15.96 6.63
C GLU A 191 8.78 -14.63 5.99
N ALA A 192 7.94 -14.62 4.95
CA ALA A 192 7.48 -13.38 4.33
C ALA A 192 6.84 -12.42 5.35
N ARG A 193 7.43 -11.24 5.49
CA ARG A 193 6.92 -10.10 6.25
C ARG A 193 6.52 -8.97 5.30
N SER A 194 5.97 -7.89 5.87
CA SER A 194 5.66 -6.67 5.12
C SER A 194 6.85 -5.72 5.09
N SER A 195 6.92 -4.87 4.06
CA SER A 195 7.91 -3.79 3.99
C SER A 195 7.85 -2.84 5.20
N MET A 196 6.66 -2.64 5.74
CA MET A 196 6.45 -1.84 6.95
C MET A 196 7.09 -2.49 8.19
N TRP A 197 7.06 -3.83 8.29
CA TRP A 197 7.78 -4.55 9.34
C TRP A 197 9.29 -4.35 9.20
N ASP A 198 9.85 -4.49 7.99
CA ASP A 198 11.28 -4.26 7.73
C ASP A 198 11.70 -2.83 8.11
N ASP A 199 10.86 -1.84 7.80
CA ASP A 199 11.11 -0.44 8.16
C ASP A 199 11.12 -0.23 9.68
N LEU A 200 10.19 -0.82 10.43
CA LEU A 200 10.22 -0.78 11.90
C LEU A 200 11.48 -1.44 12.46
N GLN A 201 11.84 -2.63 11.95
CA GLN A 201 13.03 -3.36 12.40
C GLN A 201 14.33 -2.57 12.18
N ARG A 202 14.39 -1.81 11.08
CA ARG A 202 15.53 -0.95 10.72
C ARG A 202 15.44 0.46 11.31
N GLY A 203 14.41 0.76 12.11
CA GLY A 203 14.18 2.09 12.69
C GLY A 203 13.96 3.20 11.65
N ARG A 204 13.48 2.84 10.45
CA ARG A 204 13.19 3.77 9.36
C ARG A 204 11.73 4.23 9.41
N PRO A 205 11.41 5.43 8.88
CA PRO A 205 10.02 5.84 8.68
C PRO A 205 9.28 4.84 7.79
N THR A 206 8.05 4.49 8.19
CA THR A 206 7.16 3.58 7.46
C THR A 206 6.24 4.34 6.50
N GLU A 207 5.47 3.59 5.70
CA GLU A 207 4.45 4.13 4.78
C GLU A 207 3.07 4.30 5.45
N ILE A 208 2.99 4.44 6.79
CA ILE A 208 1.72 4.49 7.51
C ILE A 208 0.86 5.70 7.10
N GLY A 209 1.49 6.82 6.74
CA GLY A 209 0.79 8.01 6.25
C GLY A 209 0.16 7.82 4.88
N GLU A 210 0.82 7.06 4.02
CA GLU A 210 0.44 6.83 2.62
C GLU A 210 -0.63 5.74 2.46
N LEU A 211 -0.73 4.85 3.46
CA LEU A 211 -1.69 3.75 3.49
C LEU A 211 -2.90 4.13 4.37
N GLN A 212 -2.83 3.85 5.68
CA GLN A 212 -3.89 4.18 6.63
C GLN A 212 -4.16 5.69 6.66
N GLY A 213 -3.11 6.52 6.64
CA GLY A 213 -3.27 7.99 6.64
C GLY A 213 -4.04 8.52 5.43
N ALA A 214 -3.90 7.90 4.25
CA ALA A 214 -4.69 8.26 3.08
C ALA A 214 -6.18 7.91 3.24
N VAL A 215 -6.50 6.77 3.86
CA VAL A 215 -7.88 6.42 4.21
C VAL A 215 -8.45 7.44 5.20
N LEU A 216 -7.69 7.79 6.24
CA LEU A 216 -8.11 8.76 7.27
C LEU A 216 -8.38 10.14 6.65
N ALA A 217 -7.47 10.64 5.82
CA ALA A 217 -7.62 11.94 5.17
C ALA A 217 -8.82 11.99 4.22
N LEU A 218 -9.12 10.88 3.52
CA LEU A 218 -10.31 10.79 2.68
C LEU A 218 -11.59 10.67 3.51
N ALA A 219 -11.55 9.92 4.60
CA ALA A 219 -12.67 9.70 5.51
C ALA A 219 -13.09 10.99 6.23
N GLU A 220 -12.12 11.78 6.67
CA GLU A 220 -12.34 13.10 7.27
C GLU A 220 -13.09 14.03 6.31
N LYS A 221 -12.66 14.11 5.04
CA LYS A 221 -13.35 14.89 3.99
C LYS A 221 -14.77 14.41 3.72
N ALA A 222 -15.02 13.12 3.89
CA ALA A 222 -16.31 12.49 3.62
C ALA A 222 -17.24 12.41 4.84
N GLY A 223 -16.76 12.76 6.04
CA GLY A 223 -17.50 12.57 7.29
C GLY A 223 -17.76 11.10 7.65
N VAL A 224 -16.88 10.18 7.21
CA VAL A 224 -17.01 8.73 7.47
C VAL A 224 -16.15 8.35 8.68
N PRO A 225 -16.70 7.66 9.70
CA PRO A 225 -15.91 7.21 10.84
C PRO A 225 -15.02 6.02 10.47
N THR A 226 -13.74 6.10 10.84
CA THR A 226 -12.75 5.03 10.64
C THR A 226 -11.92 4.75 11.91
N PRO A 227 -12.58 4.39 13.03
CA PRO A 227 -11.94 4.28 14.34
C PRO A 227 -10.84 3.20 14.39
N LEU A 228 -11.03 2.05 13.73
CA LEU A 228 -10.02 1.00 13.74
C LEU A 228 -8.80 1.39 12.91
N THR A 229 -9.02 1.97 11.73
CA THR A 229 -7.94 2.49 10.89
C THR A 229 -7.13 3.55 11.63
N ALA A 230 -7.81 4.44 12.37
CA ALA A 230 -7.15 5.47 13.18
C ALA A 230 -6.31 4.87 14.32
N ARG A 231 -6.85 3.85 15.01
CA ARG A 231 -6.14 3.12 16.06
C ARG A 231 -4.91 2.41 15.53
N VAL A 232 -5.01 1.70 14.40
CA VAL A 232 -3.87 1.02 13.76
C VAL A 232 -2.80 2.03 13.37
N ALA A 233 -3.18 3.16 12.76
CA ALA A 233 -2.24 4.22 12.41
C ALA A 233 -1.50 4.80 13.64
N ALA A 234 -2.22 5.01 14.74
CA ALA A 234 -1.63 5.50 15.98
C ALA A 234 -0.62 4.51 16.58
N LEU A 235 -0.95 3.21 16.61
CA LEU A 235 -0.06 2.17 17.13
C LEU A 235 1.22 2.02 16.32
N VAL A 236 1.14 2.13 14.98
CA VAL A 236 2.36 2.09 14.14
C VAL A 236 3.22 3.32 14.39
N ARG A 237 2.64 4.52 14.47
CA ARG A 237 3.37 5.75 14.79
C ARG A 237 4.04 5.69 16.17
N GLU A 238 3.39 5.06 17.14
CA GLU A 238 3.99 4.81 18.45
C GLU A 238 5.22 3.89 18.33
N ALA A 239 5.12 2.80 17.57
CA ALA A 239 6.25 1.90 17.33
C ALA A 239 7.41 2.61 16.58
N GLU A 240 7.12 3.47 15.62
CA GLU A 240 8.11 4.30 14.93
C GLU A 240 8.88 5.22 15.90
N GLN A 241 8.17 5.85 16.84
CA GLN A 241 8.78 6.73 17.85
C GLN A 241 9.67 5.95 18.83
N GLN A 242 9.25 4.74 19.21
CA GLN A 242 10.02 3.90 20.12
C GLN A 242 11.31 3.37 19.48
N LYS A 243 11.36 3.20 18.15
CA LYS A 243 12.52 2.66 17.40
C LYS A 243 13.04 1.32 17.95
N ARG A 244 12.13 0.48 18.47
CA ARG A 244 12.45 -0.85 19.06
C ARG A 244 12.13 -2.01 18.13
N GLY A 245 11.78 -1.73 16.88
CA GLY A 245 11.24 -2.73 15.96
C GLY A 245 9.75 -2.97 16.18
N SER A 246 9.27 -4.12 15.68
CA SER A 246 7.89 -4.54 15.86
C SER A 246 7.53 -4.68 17.34
N PRO A 247 6.40 -4.12 17.80
CA PRO A 247 5.95 -4.22 19.18
C PRO A 247 5.38 -5.61 19.55
N ARG A 248 5.19 -6.49 18.57
CA ARG A 248 4.66 -7.87 18.74
C ARG A 248 3.34 -7.91 19.52
N LEU A 249 2.43 -7.02 19.16
CA LEU A 249 1.14 -6.88 19.82
C LEU A 249 0.26 -8.11 19.58
N PRO A 250 -0.54 -8.55 20.57
CA PRO A 250 -1.61 -9.50 20.34
C PRO A 250 -2.82 -8.79 19.69
N PRO A 251 -3.74 -9.51 19.00
CA PRO A 251 -4.90 -8.92 18.35
C PRO A 251 -5.75 -8.01 19.26
N GLU A 252 -5.88 -8.39 20.53
CA GLU A 252 -6.70 -7.71 21.53
C GLU A 252 -6.20 -6.28 21.82
N ALA A 253 -4.90 -6.01 21.65
CA ALA A 253 -4.32 -4.67 21.85
C ALA A 253 -4.65 -3.69 20.70
N VAL A 254 -5.04 -4.22 19.54
CA VAL A 254 -5.37 -3.46 18.33
C VAL A 254 -6.86 -3.14 18.26
N THR A 255 -7.72 -4.06 18.70
CA THR A 255 -9.17 -3.83 18.75
C THR A 255 -9.52 -2.85 19.87
N PRO A 256 -10.34 -1.80 19.62
CA PRO A 256 -10.84 -0.96 20.69
C PRO A 256 -11.69 -1.79 21.67
N ASP A 257 -11.56 -1.48 22.95
CA ASP A 257 -12.28 -2.17 24.02
C ASP A 257 -13.80 -2.00 23.79
N ARG A 258 -14.57 -3.10 23.81
CA ARG A 258 -16.03 -3.07 23.58
C ARG A 258 -16.83 -2.37 24.70
N ARG A 259 -16.16 -1.74 25.68
CA ARG A 259 -16.75 -1.25 26.92
C ARG A 259 -17.01 0.27 26.97
N SER A 260 -16.80 1.00 25.87
CA SER A 260 -17.10 2.43 25.77
C SER A 260 -18.19 2.71 24.73
N GLY A 261 -19.39 2.21 25.01
CA GLY A 261 -20.64 2.50 24.31
C GLY A 261 -21.80 2.50 25.29
#